data_AF-L8Y200-F1
#
_entry.id   AF-L8Y200-F1
#
_cell.length_a   1.000
_cell.length_b   1.000
_cell.length_c   1.000
_cell.angle_alpha   90.00
_cell.angle_beta   90.00
_cell.angle_gamma   90.00
#
_symmetry.space_group_name_H-M   'P 1'
#
loop_
_entity.id
_entity.type
_entity.pdbx_description
1 polymer ?
#
loop_
_entity_poly.entity_id
_entity_poly.type
_entity_poly.pdbx_seq_one_letter_code
_entity_poly.pdbx_strand_id
1 'polypeptide(L)'
;GGAPREDGGAPGVWLLSSAQVPVQRSGPRVAGLELSPAGPLTLRPPRPVPGRPRARKGNTPPGMPRARKGNTPRKGGQRRGGGARSSTQADSGSSEDEAASEARSTTSECPSLLSTTAEDGLGANGVDEQGQQEELEEKLKEYVDRLTDKSAKIRQGALESLRLALASRLLPDFLLERRLTLADALEKCLRKGKGEEQALAAAVLGLLCVQLGPGPKGEELFHSLQPLLVSVLGDSMASPVARLHCASALGLSCYVAAADVQDLVSCLTCLEGVFSRSCGVSSTAPVVPASLHGLLCAALQAWALLLTICPSSHVRHILSRQLPRLPQLLSSDSVNLRIAAGETIALLFELARDLEEDFVCEDMEALRAVLRSLATDSNKHRAKADRRRQRSTFRAVLHFVEGGECEEETIRFGIEVLYMDSWARHRVYAAFKDALGSGMHHHLQNNELLRDIFGLGPVLVLDATTLKACKVPRFEKHLYNAAAFKARTKARSRVRDKRADIL
;
A
#
# COMPACT_ATOMS: atom_id res chain seq x y z
N GLY A 1 4.07 48.67 -72.46
CA GLY A 1 4.30 50.09 -72.75
C GLY A 1 3.77 50.90 -71.59
N GLY A 2 4.59 51.80 -71.05
CA GLY A 2 4.19 52.81 -70.08
C GLY A 2 4.34 52.42 -68.61
N ALA A 3 5.50 52.70 -68.02
CA ALA A 3 5.53 53.40 -66.73
C ALA A 3 5.54 54.92 -67.05
N PRO A 4 5.14 55.83 -66.14
CA PRO A 4 6.12 56.30 -65.14
C PRO A 4 5.58 56.91 -63.82
N ARG A 5 6.54 57.14 -62.91
CA ARG A 5 6.68 58.21 -61.87
C ARG A 5 5.82 58.14 -60.60
N GLU A 6 6.40 57.94 -59.40
CA GLU A 6 7.39 58.72 -58.60
C GLU A 6 6.85 60.00 -57.96
N ASP A 7 6.87 60.00 -56.61
CA ASP A 7 7.20 61.08 -55.64
C ASP A 7 6.51 60.69 -54.30
N GLY A 8 7.10 60.67 -53.11
CA GLY A 8 8.34 61.20 -52.55
C GLY A 8 8.03 61.52 -51.07
N GLY A 9 8.85 61.07 -50.11
CA GLY A 9 8.73 61.52 -48.71
C GLY A 9 9.08 60.48 -47.63
N ALA A 10 10.36 60.39 -47.28
CA ALA A 10 10.89 59.95 -45.97
C ALA A 10 11.41 61.22 -45.23
N PRO A 11 11.84 61.23 -43.94
CA PRO A 11 12.31 60.09 -43.15
C PRO A 11 11.97 60.07 -41.64
N GLY A 12 12.12 58.89 -41.04
CA GLY A 12 12.18 58.67 -39.60
C GLY A 12 12.89 57.34 -39.31
N VAL A 13 14.23 57.38 -39.35
CA VAL A 13 15.18 56.30 -39.02
C VAL A 13 15.30 56.28 -37.47
N TRP A 14 15.30 55.15 -36.75
CA TRP A 14 16.36 54.12 -36.58
C TRP A 14 15.69 52.78 -36.16
N LEU A 15 15.81 51.67 -36.92
CA LEU A 15 16.91 50.67 -36.98
C LEU A 15 16.99 49.84 -35.68
N LEU A 16 16.95 48.50 -35.60
CA LEU A 16 17.42 47.33 -36.37
C LEU A 16 16.70 46.09 -35.73
N SER A 17 16.52 44.89 -36.29
CA SER A 17 16.85 44.25 -37.57
C SER A 17 16.06 42.94 -37.67
N SER A 18 15.44 42.73 -38.85
CA SER A 18 15.34 41.50 -39.68
C SER A 18 15.09 40.12 -39.03
N ALA A 19 13.95 39.47 -39.31
CA ALA A 19 13.71 38.53 -40.45
C ALA A 19 13.89 37.07 -39.99
N GLN A 20 13.07 36.06 -40.32
CA GLN A 20 12.43 35.74 -41.60
C GLN A 20 11.29 34.69 -41.37
N VAL A 21 10.14 34.93 -42.01
CA VAL A 21 9.18 34.02 -42.70
C VAL A 21 8.81 32.66 -42.07
N PRO A 22 7.49 32.39 -41.85
CA PRO A 22 6.98 31.02 -41.74
C PRO A 22 6.54 30.49 -43.12
N VAL A 23 7.12 29.38 -43.55
CA VAL A 23 6.55 28.49 -44.57
C VAL A 23 5.77 27.41 -43.84
N GLN A 24 4.45 27.37 -43.97
CA GLN A 24 3.65 26.20 -43.59
C GLN A 24 2.84 25.72 -44.79
N ARG A 25 3.25 24.56 -45.31
CA ARG A 25 2.47 23.72 -46.22
C ARG A 25 1.63 22.74 -45.38
N SER A 26 0.31 22.88 -45.54
CA SER A 26 -0.72 21.85 -45.63
C SER A 26 -0.44 20.42 -45.14
N GLY A 27 -1.22 19.95 -44.16
CA GLY A 27 -1.47 18.55 -43.81
C GLY A 27 -2.52 18.44 -42.68
N PRO A 28 -3.48 17.48 -42.70
CA PRO A 28 -4.77 17.62 -42.04
C PRO A 28 -4.75 17.34 -40.53
N ARG A 29 -5.54 18.13 -39.80
CA ARG A 29 -5.85 17.99 -38.37
C ARG A 29 -6.53 16.63 -38.09
N VAL A 30 -5.86 15.77 -37.34
CA VAL A 30 -6.52 14.71 -36.57
C VAL A 30 -6.96 15.33 -35.24
N ALA A 31 -8.25 15.22 -34.94
CA ALA A 31 -8.87 15.74 -33.74
C ALA A 31 -8.19 15.16 -32.49
N GLY A 32 -7.67 16.04 -31.64
CA GLY A 32 -7.08 15.69 -30.37
C GLY A 32 -8.14 15.19 -29.40
N LEU A 33 -7.81 14.08 -28.71
CA LEU A 33 -8.34 13.76 -27.40
C LEU A 33 -7.79 14.80 -26.43
N GLU A 34 -8.56 15.85 -26.16
CA GLU A 34 -8.36 16.64 -24.95
C GLU A 34 -8.65 15.73 -23.74
N LEU A 35 -7.64 15.50 -22.94
CA LEU A 35 -7.83 15.15 -21.54
C LEU A 35 -8.46 16.36 -20.86
N SER A 36 -9.74 16.27 -20.51
CA SER A 36 -10.37 17.25 -19.63
C SER A 36 -9.53 17.41 -18.36
N PRO A 37 -9.12 18.63 -17.98
CA PRO A 37 -8.47 18.84 -16.72
C PRO A 37 -9.47 18.54 -15.60
N ALA A 38 -9.09 17.64 -14.69
CA ALA A 38 -9.79 17.47 -13.44
C ALA A 38 -9.85 18.84 -12.74
N GLY A 39 -11.04 19.41 -12.64
CA GLY A 39 -11.26 20.70 -11.99
C GLY A 39 -10.83 20.66 -10.51
N PRO A 40 -10.47 21.81 -9.92
CA PRO A 40 -10.02 21.87 -8.54
C PRO A 40 -11.12 21.40 -7.60
N LEU A 41 -10.80 20.42 -6.74
CA LEU A 41 -11.65 19.96 -5.65
C LEU A 41 -11.84 21.10 -4.65
N THR A 42 -12.86 21.92 -4.87
CA THR A 42 -13.36 22.88 -3.90
C THR A 42 -13.93 22.13 -2.70
N LEU A 43 -13.44 22.50 -1.51
CA LEU A 43 -13.87 22.06 -0.19
C LEU A 43 -15.40 21.93 -0.10
N ARG A 44 -15.89 20.69 0.07
CA ARG A 44 -17.29 20.40 0.39
C ARG A 44 -17.55 20.76 1.87
N PRO A 45 -18.55 21.60 2.20
CA PRO A 45 -18.93 21.81 3.60
C PRO A 45 -19.60 20.54 4.19
N PRO A 46 -19.52 20.32 5.50
CA PRO A 46 -20.02 19.11 6.14
C PRO A 46 -21.56 19.01 6.02
N ARG A 47 -22.06 17.86 5.56
CA ARG A 47 -23.50 17.55 5.53
C ARG A 47 -24.03 17.25 6.94
N PRO A 48 -25.27 17.65 7.27
CA PRO A 48 -25.86 17.46 8.59
C PRO A 48 -26.26 16.00 8.87
N VAL A 49 -26.08 15.58 10.12
CA VAL A 49 -26.39 14.25 10.66
C VAL A 49 -27.92 14.00 10.66
N PRO A 50 -28.44 12.86 10.14
CA PRO A 50 -29.85 12.52 10.29
C PRO A 50 -30.20 12.10 11.72
N GLY A 51 -31.30 12.64 12.25
CA GLY A 51 -31.80 12.38 13.60
C GLY A 51 -32.27 10.92 13.81
N ARG A 52 -32.00 10.39 15.01
CA ARG A 52 -32.44 9.06 15.46
C ARG A 52 -33.97 8.96 15.56
N PRO A 53 -34.61 7.85 15.12
CA PRO A 53 -35.98 7.54 15.50
C PRO A 53 -36.05 6.92 16.91
N ARG A 54 -37.12 7.28 17.64
CA ARG A 54 -37.46 6.89 19.02
C ARG A 54 -37.78 5.40 19.15
N ALA A 55 -37.28 4.77 20.22
CA ALA A 55 -37.60 3.40 20.62
C ALA A 55 -39.05 3.27 21.14
N ARG A 56 -39.78 2.25 20.64
CA ARG A 56 -41.07 1.78 21.18
C ARG A 56 -40.82 0.68 22.21
N LYS A 57 -41.45 0.81 23.39
CA LYS A 57 -41.52 -0.20 24.47
C LYS A 57 -42.38 -1.39 24.04
N GLY A 58 -41.95 -2.61 24.38
CA GLY A 58 -42.73 -3.84 24.28
C GLY A 58 -42.42 -4.78 25.46
N ASN A 59 -43.47 -5.21 26.14
CA ASN A 59 -43.50 -5.91 27.43
C ASN A 59 -43.02 -7.38 27.37
N THR A 60 -42.38 -7.84 28.46
CA THR A 60 -42.28 -9.25 28.88
C THR A 60 -43.09 -9.46 30.17
N PRO A 61 -43.79 -10.61 30.34
CA PRO A 61 -44.41 -10.97 31.62
C PRO A 61 -43.59 -12.00 32.43
N PRO A 62 -43.82 -12.14 33.76
CA PRO A 62 -42.95 -12.87 34.70
C PRO A 62 -43.54 -14.21 35.19
N GLY A 63 -42.69 -15.08 35.77
CA GLY A 63 -43.11 -16.27 36.52
C GLY A 63 -41.97 -17.00 37.25
N MET A 64 -42.09 -17.14 38.58
CA MET A 64 -41.11 -17.69 39.56
C MET A 64 -41.30 -19.23 39.83
N PRO A 65 -40.82 -19.87 40.95
CA PRO A 65 -39.52 -20.56 41.09
C PRO A 65 -39.58 -21.96 41.81
N ARG A 66 -38.41 -22.47 42.26
CA ARG A 66 -38.12 -23.63 43.18
C ARG A 66 -38.02 -25.01 42.48
N ALA A 67 -37.19 -25.98 42.90
CA ALA A 67 -36.79 -26.34 44.27
C ALA A 67 -35.41 -27.04 44.39
N ARG A 68 -34.98 -27.08 45.66
CA ARG A 68 -33.73 -27.49 46.29
C ARG A 68 -33.78 -28.98 46.66
N LYS A 69 -32.67 -29.73 46.56
CA LYS A 69 -32.44 -30.92 47.42
C LYS A 69 -30.94 -31.19 47.57
N GLY A 70 -30.46 -31.17 48.81
CA GLY A 70 -29.14 -31.64 49.20
C GLY A 70 -29.21 -33.02 49.85
N ASN A 71 -28.08 -33.74 49.90
CA ASN A 71 -27.40 -34.09 51.15
C ASN A 71 -26.10 -34.87 50.92
N THR A 72 -25.19 -34.63 51.84
CA THR A 72 -23.78 -35.03 52.09
C THR A 72 -23.61 -36.48 52.60
N PRO A 73 -22.47 -36.90 53.21
CA PRO A 73 -21.13 -37.20 52.66
C PRO A 73 -20.54 -38.54 53.22
N ARG A 74 -19.30 -38.94 52.90
CA ARG A 74 -18.29 -39.47 53.89
C ARG A 74 -16.97 -40.00 53.25
N LYS A 75 -15.86 -39.53 53.87
CA LYS A 75 -14.59 -40.19 54.32
C LYS A 75 -13.83 -41.12 53.34
N GLY A 76 -12.51 -41.07 53.19
CA GLY A 76 -11.45 -40.35 53.92
C GLY A 76 -10.05 -40.86 53.55
N GLY A 77 -9.01 -40.27 54.15
CA GLY A 77 -7.61 -40.76 54.19
C GLY A 77 -6.62 -39.90 53.38
N GLN A 78 -5.94 -38.91 53.98
CA GLN A 78 -4.57 -38.97 54.55
C GLN A 78 -3.46 -39.13 53.48
N ARG A 79 -2.34 -38.38 53.43
CA ARG A 79 -1.70 -37.43 54.36
C ARG A 79 -0.46 -36.79 53.68
N ARG A 80 0.01 -35.67 54.23
CA ARG A 80 1.37 -35.03 54.15
C ARG A 80 1.73 -34.29 52.85
N GLY A 81 2.20 -33.03 52.86
CA GLY A 81 2.49 -32.11 53.97
C GLY A 81 2.97 -30.73 53.49
N GLY A 82 2.86 -29.74 54.38
CA GLY A 82 3.46 -28.39 54.35
C GLY A 82 2.85 -27.41 53.33
N GLY A 83 2.26 -26.25 53.65
CA GLY A 83 2.27 -25.45 54.85
C GLY A 83 2.54 -23.98 54.48
N ALA A 84 1.44 -23.19 54.36
CA ALA A 84 1.32 -21.72 54.50
C ALA A 84 2.02 -20.81 53.43
N ARG A 85 1.42 -19.75 52.84
CA ARG A 85 0.22 -18.91 53.07
C ARG A 85 -0.14 -18.18 51.75
N SER A 86 -1.34 -18.40 51.18
CA SER A 86 -2.48 -17.48 51.08
C SER A 86 -2.24 -16.09 50.44
N SER A 87 -2.77 -15.88 49.24
CA SER A 87 -3.92 -14.97 49.05
C SER A 87 -4.65 -15.31 47.75
N THR A 88 -5.97 -15.40 47.88
CA THR A 88 -6.99 -15.72 46.88
C THR A 88 -7.26 -14.53 45.97
N GLN A 89 -7.28 -14.74 44.66
CA GLN A 89 -8.20 -13.98 43.81
C GLN A 89 -8.63 -14.82 42.61
N ALA A 90 -9.95 -14.85 42.42
CA ALA A 90 -10.68 -15.73 41.54
C ALA A 90 -10.46 -15.38 40.06
N ASP A 91 -10.31 -16.44 39.27
CA ASP A 91 -10.56 -16.44 37.84
C ASP A 91 -11.97 -15.90 37.57
N SER A 92 -12.06 -14.81 36.82
CA SER A 92 -13.30 -14.32 36.23
C SER A 92 -13.04 -14.04 34.76
N GLY A 93 -13.63 -14.88 33.91
CA GLY A 93 -13.63 -14.72 32.47
C GLY A 93 -14.26 -13.39 32.10
N SER A 94 -13.45 -12.47 31.60
CA SER A 94 -13.91 -11.20 31.03
C SER A 94 -14.16 -11.38 29.54
N SER A 95 -15.44 -11.38 29.18
CA SER A 95 -15.93 -11.17 27.82
C SER A 95 -15.76 -9.69 27.47
N GLU A 96 -14.69 -9.34 26.77
CA GLU A 96 -14.50 -8.03 26.16
C GLU A 96 -14.90 -8.10 24.68
N ASP A 97 -16.21 -8.00 24.43
CA ASP A 97 -16.75 -7.44 23.20
C ASP A 97 -17.31 -6.05 23.53
N GLU A 98 -17.25 -5.16 22.56
CA GLU A 98 -17.66 -3.73 22.58
C GLU A 98 -16.62 -2.72 23.08
N ALA A 99 -15.73 -2.30 22.17
CA ALA A 99 -15.25 -0.92 22.11
C ALA A 99 -15.06 -0.52 20.63
N ALA A 100 -16.03 0.24 20.13
CA ALA A 100 -16.06 0.87 18.83
C ALA A 100 -14.90 1.86 18.62
N SER A 101 -14.42 1.89 17.38
CA SER A 101 -13.58 2.88 16.68
C SER A 101 -12.73 3.79 17.57
N GLU A 102 -11.55 3.29 17.94
CA GLU A 102 -10.40 4.19 18.12
C GLU A 102 -9.77 4.38 16.74
N ALA A 103 -9.70 5.63 16.26
CA ALA A 103 -8.93 5.99 15.07
C ALA A 103 -7.53 5.39 15.22
N ARG A 104 -7.23 4.38 14.41
CA ARG A 104 -5.95 3.67 14.41
C ARG A 104 -4.92 4.53 13.72
N SER A 105 -4.40 5.53 14.43
CA SER A 105 -3.15 6.16 14.03
C SER A 105 -2.04 5.14 14.28
N THR A 106 -1.63 4.40 13.25
CA THR A 106 -0.38 3.64 13.31
C THR A 106 0.77 4.64 13.19
N THR A 107 1.28 5.11 14.33
CA THR A 107 2.61 5.73 14.33
C THR A 107 3.59 4.62 13.98
N SER A 108 4.03 4.58 12.72
CA SER A 108 5.17 3.76 12.34
C SER A 108 6.36 4.27 13.16
N GLU A 109 6.73 3.53 14.21
CA GLU A 109 7.93 3.80 15.01
C GLU A 109 9.17 3.43 14.19
N CYS A 110 9.45 4.24 13.17
CA CYS A 110 10.81 4.43 12.69
C CYS A 110 11.27 5.76 13.31
N PRO A 111 12.44 5.83 13.96
CA PRO A 111 12.98 7.11 14.39
C PRO A 111 13.16 7.96 13.14
N SER A 112 12.24 8.91 12.93
CA SER A 112 12.54 10.03 12.07
C SER A 112 13.74 10.70 12.70
N LEU A 113 14.82 10.89 11.94
CA LEU A 113 16.05 11.57 12.35
C LEU A 113 15.83 13.07 12.61
N LEU A 114 14.68 13.43 13.19
CA LEU A 114 14.37 14.74 13.67
C LEU A 114 14.80 14.81 15.14
N SER A 115 16.08 15.18 15.31
CA SER A 115 16.65 15.91 16.45
C SER A 115 17.19 15.11 17.64
N THR A 116 18.52 14.89 17.66
CA THR A 116 19.41 15.21 18.81
C THR A 116 20.90 15.30 18.42
N THR A 117 21.32 16.07 17.40
CA THR A 117 22.76 16.45 17.22
C THR A 117 23.00 17.75 16.43
N ALA A 118 21.98 18.58 16.20
CA ALA A 118 22.16 19.86 15.49
C ALA A 118 22.30 21.04 16.46
N GLU A 119 23.23 20.94 17.40
CA GLU A 119 23.76 22.09 18.14
C GLU A 119 25.29 21.94 18.15
N ASP A 120 25.95 22.97 17.60
CA ASP A 120 27.39 23.20 17.37
C ASP A 120 28.08 22.54 16.17
N GLY A 121 28.39 23.37 15.15
CA GLY A 121 29.32 23.02 14.06
C GLY A 121 29.10 23.69 12.70
N LEU A 122 28.76 24.99 12.63
CA LEU A 122 28.61 25.69 11.35
C LEU A 122 29.99 26.06 10.78
N GLY A 123 30.42 25.35 9.73
CA GLY A 123 31.53 25.77 8.86
C GLY A 123 32.28 24.68 8.09
N ALA A 124 32.12 23.39 8.43
CA ALA A 124 32.93 22.29 7.85
C ALA A 124 32.13 21.19 7.10
N ASN A 125 30.80 21.15 7.21
CA ASN A 125 30.02 19.98 6.75
C ASN A 125 29.84 19.86 5.23
N GLY A 126 30.03 20.93 4.44
CA GLY A 126 29.84 20.85 2.99
C GLY A 126 30.89 20.00 2.27
N VAL A 127 32.09 19.86 2.84
CA VAL A 127 33.18 19.05 2.26
C VAL A 127 33.04 17.57 2.66
N ASP A 128 32.52 17.31 3.86
CA ASP A 128 32.30 15.95 4.38
C ASP A 128 31.06 15.28 3.73
N GLU A 129 29.97 16.04 3.50
CA GLU A 129 28.78 15.52 2.80
C GLU A 129 29.05 15.16 1.33
N GLN A 130 29.84 15.99 0.63
CA GLN A 130 30.25 15.73 -0.75
C GLN A 130 31.14 14.48 -0.84
N GLY A 131 32.12 14.34 0.07
CA GLY A 131 33.01 13.18 0.11
C GLY A 131 32.27 11.87 0.44
N GLN A 132 31.29 11.91 1.36
CA GLN A 132 30.46 10.75 1.68
C GLN A 132 29.56 10.33 0.51
N GLN A 133 29.07 11.30 -0.27
CA GLN A 133 28.30 11.03 -1.48
C GLN A 133 29.16 10.38 -2.58
N GLU A 134 30.39 10.85 -2.77
CA GLU A 134 31.35 10.26 -3.72
C GLU A 134 31.75 8.83 -3.32
N GLU A 135 32.03 8.58 -2.04
CA GLU A 135 32.35 7.23 -1.53
C GLU A 135 31.16 6.27 -1.71
N LEU A 136 29.93 6.77 -1.48
CA LEU A 136 28.72 5.99 -1.72
C LEU A 136 28.58 5.65 -3.22
N GLU A 137 28.80 6.62 -4.10
CA GLU A 137 28.73 6.41 -5.54
C GLU A 137 29.79 5.41 -6.02
N GLU A 138 31.01 5.46 -5.48
CA GLU A 138 32.07 4.49 -5.76
C GLU A 138 31.66 3.07 -5.34
N LYS A 139 31.10 2.91 -4.14
CA LYS A 139 30.55 1.62 -3.68
C LYS A 139 29.43 1.11 -4.58
N LEU A 140 28.54 1.99 -5.04
CA LEU A 140 27.48 1.63 -5.99
C LEU A 140 28.05 1.15 -7.33
N LYS A 141 29.09 1.81 -7.85
CA LYS A 141 29.80 1.36 -9.07
C LYS A 141 30.38 -0.04 -8.87
N GLU A 142 31.03 -0.28 -7.74
CA GLU A 142 31.57 -1.61 -7.40
C GLU A 142 30.47 -2.69 -7.36
N TYR A 143 29.30 -2.38 -6.80
CA TYR A 143 28.18 -3.33 -6.82
C TYR A 143 27.70 -3.62 -8.25
N VAL A 144 27.61 -2.61 -9.11
CA VAL A 144 27.23 -2.79 -10.52
C VAL A 144 28.24 -3.68 -11.25
N ASP A 145 29.54 -3.46 -11.06
CA ASP A 145 30.58 -4.28 -11.70
C ASP A 145 30.47 -5.76 -11.28
N ARG A 146 30.19 -6.00 -9.99
CA ARG A 146 30.01 -7.34 -9.41
C ARG A 146 28.76 -8.08 -9.89
N LEU A 147 27.81 -7.41 -10.56
CA LEU A 147 26.62 -8.07 -11.14
C LEU A 147 26.98 -9.03 -12.27
N THR A 148 28.14 -8.88 -12.91
CA THR A 148 28.58 -9.74 -14.01
C THR A 148 29.64 -10.77 -13.59
N ASP A 149 29.90 -10.87 -12.28
CA ASP A 149 30.90 -11.78 -11.74
C ASP A 149 30.56 -13.26 -12.05
N LYS A 150 31.60 -14.11 -12.18
CA LYS A 150 31.42 -15.53 -12.47
C LYS A 150 30.72 -16.27 -11.32
N SER A 151 30.92 -15.85 -10.08
CA SER A 151 30.34 -16.42 -8.87
C SER A 151 28.91 -15.92 -8.63
N ALA A 152 27.95 -16.86 -8.58
CA ALA A 152 26.56 -16.54 -8.26
C ALA A 152 26.39 -15.87 -6.89
N LYS A 153 27.20 -16.26 -5.90
CA LYS A 153 27.14 -15.68 -4.56
C LYS A 153 27.59 -14.23 -4.53
N ILE A 154 28.58 -13.87 -5.35
CA ILE A 154 29.04 -12.48 -5.49
C ILE A 154 27.96 -11.65 -6.17
N ARG A 155 27.36 -12.15 -7.26
CA ARG A 155 26.23 -11.48 -7.92
C ARG A 155 25.04 -11.27 -6.98
N GLN A 156 24.66 -12.28 -6.20
CA GLN A 156 23.60 -12.17 -5.19
C GLN A 156 23.89 -11.10 -4.15
N GLY A 157 25.11 -11.08 -3.59
CA GLY A 157 25.51 -10.05 -2.62
C GLY A 157 25.47 -8.63 -3.21
N ALA A 158 25.87 -8.48 -4.48
CA ALA A 158 25.78 -7.21 -5.19
C ALA A 158 24.33 -6.77 -5.44
N LEU A 159 23.46 -7.68 -5.89
CA LEU A 159 22.04 -7.41 -6.08
C LEU A 159 21.35 -7.00 -4.77
N GLU A 160 21.64 -7.70 -3.67
CA GLU A 160 21.07 -7.35 -2.35
C GLU A 160 21.56 -5.98 -1.87
N SER A 161 22.84 -5.66 -2.06
CA SER A 161 23.41 -4.36 -1.72
C SER A 161 22.77 -3.23 -2.53
N LEU A 162 22.58 -3.44 -3.84
CA LEU A 162 21.87 -2.50 -4.71
C LEU A 162 20.41 -2.35 -4.31
N ARG A 163 19.71 -3.45 -4.00
CA ARG A 163 18.31 -3.41 -3.52
C ARG A 163 18.18 -2.53 -2.28
N LEU A 164 19.05 -2.71 -1.29
CA LEU A 164 19.02 -1.92 -0.06
C LEU A 164 19.35 -0.44 -0.30
N ALA A 165 20.33 -0.16 -1.18
CA ALA A 165 20.68 1.23 -1.52
C ALA A 165 19.54 1.94 -2.26
N LEU A 166 18.95 1.30 -3.27
CA LEU A 166 17.85 1.84 -4.07
C LEU A 166 16.55 1.96 -3.27
N ALA A 167 16.34 1.12 -2.26
CA ALA A 167 15.19 1.24 -1.38
C ALA A 167 15.31 2.40 -0.40
N SER A 168 16.53 2.76 0.02
CA SER A 168 16.79 3.72 1.09
C SER A 168 17.12 5.13 0.62
N ARG A 169 17.53 5.31 -0.64
CA ARG A 169 18.03 6.57 -1.20
C ARG A 169 17.53 6.81 -2.61
N LEU A 170 17.39 8.08 -2.98
CA LEU A 170 17.14 8.51 -4.35
C LEU A 170 18.47 8.74 -5.08
N LEU A 171 18.64 8.09 -6.22
CA LEU A 171 19.88 8.07 -6.99
C LEU A 171 19.63 8.40 -8.49
N PRO A 172 18.91 9.49 -8.81
CA PRO A 172 18.45 9.75 -10.18
C PRO A 172 19.60 9.84 -11.18
N ASP A 173 20.64 10.65 -10.91
CA ASP A 173 21.76 10.85 -11.85
C ASP A 173 22.54 9.56 -12.09
N PHE A 174 22.88 8.85 -11.01
CA PHE A 174 23.59 7.57 -11.07
C PHE A 174 22.84 6.54 -11.93
N LEU A 175 21.52 6.45 -11.76
CA LEU A 175 20.66 5.52 -12.50
C LEU A 175 20.51 5.94 -13.97
N LEU A 176 20.33 7.22 -14.24
CA LEU A 176 20.21 7.74 -15.60
C LEU A 176 21.45 7.45 -16.44
N GLU A 177 22.64 7.58 -15.86
CA GLU A 177 23.91 7.29 -16.52
C GLU A 177 24.14 5.80 -16.78
N ARG A 178 23.64 4.92 -15.91
CA ARG A 178 23.97 3.48 -15.90
C ARG A 178 22.80 2.58 -16.26
N ARG A 179 21.65 3.13 -16.68
CA ARG A 179 20.43 2.37 -16.96
C ARG A 179 20.64 1.17 -17.89
N LEU A 180 21.44 1.34 -18.94
CA LEU A 180 21.68 0.29 -19.93
C LEU A 180 22.55 -0.84 -19.36
N THR A 181 23.61 -0.48 -18.63
CA THR A 181 24.48 -1.46 -17.95
C THR A 181 23.70 -2.25 -16.89
N LEU A 182 22.86 -1.56 -16.11
CA LEU A 182 21.99 -2.19 -15.14
C LEU A 182 20.96 -3.11 -15.80
N ALA A 183 20.32 -2.66 -16.88
CA ALA A 183 19.36 -3.47 -17.63
C ALA A 183 19.99 -4.76 -18.19
N ASP A 184 21.15 -4.66 -18.85
CA ASP A 184 21.88 -5.82 -19.39
C ASP A 184 22.32 -6.79 -18.28
N ALA A 185 22.79 -6.26 -17.14
CA ALA A 185 23.15 -7.10 -15.99
C ALA A 185 21.94 -7.82 -15.40
N LEU A 186 20.81 -7.13 -15.22
CA LEU A 186 19.57 -7.71 -14.71
C LEU A 186 18.97 -8.72 -15.69
N GLU A 187 19.01 -8.46 -17.00
CA GLU A 187 18.62 -9.42 -18.04
C GLU A 187 19.41 -10.73 -17.87
N LYS A 188 20.72 -10.65 -17.69
CA LYS A 188 21.58 -11.83 -17.50
C LYS A 188 21.24 -12.57 -16.20
N CYS A 189 21.02 -11.87 -15.10
CA CYS A 189 20.62 -12.48 -13.83
C CYS A 189 19.23 -13.14 -13.90
N LEU A 190 18.26 -12.54 -14.59
CA LEU A 190 16.93 -13.12 -14.77
C LEU A 190 16.95 -14.33 -15.71
N ARG A 191 17.72 -14.26 -16.80
CA ARG A 191 17.77 -15.31 -17.82
C ARG A 191 18.64 -16.51 -17.42
N LYS A 192 19.82 -16.26 -16.83
CA LYS A 192 20.82 -17.30 -16.51
C LYS A 192 20.91 -17.62 -15.02
N GLY A 193 20.55 -16.68 -14.16
CA GLY A 193 20.52 -16.88 -12.72
C GLY A 193 19.42 -17.86 -12.31
N LYS A 194 19.43 -18.26 -11.04
CA LYS A 194 18.45 -19.18 -10.47
C LYS A 194 18.06 -18.75 -9.07
N GLY A 195 16.83 -19.08 -8.68
CA GLY A 195 16.42 -19.03 -7.28
C GLY A 195 16.50 -17.62 -6.71
N GLU A 196 17.34 -17.46 -5.69
CA GLU A 196 17.57 -16.17 -5.01
C GLU A 196 18.13 -15.10 -5.95
N GLU A 197 18.99 -15.46 -6.92
CA GLU A 197 19.54 -14.48 -7.86
C GLU A 197 18.44 -13.83 -8.72
N GLN A 198 17.52 -14.65 -9.25
CA GLN A 198 16.36 -14.14 -10.01
C GLN A 198 15.42 -13.32 -9.13
N ALA A 199 15.22 -13.74 -7.88
CA ALA A 199 14.38 -13.02 -6.93
C ALA A 199 14.92 -11.62 -6.64
N LEU A 200 16.23 -11.51 -6.37
CA LEU A 200 16.89 -10.24 -6.13
C LEU A 200 16.93 -9.36 -7.39
N ALA A 201 17.20 -9.94 -8.55
CA ALA A 201 17.18 -9.21 -9.82
C ALA A 201 15.80 -8.60 -10.12
N ALA A 202 14.72 -9.37 -9.90
CA ALA A 202 13.35 -8.86 -10.03
C ALA A 202 13.06 -7.74 -9.02
N ALA A 203 13.50 -7.88 -7.76
CA ALA A 203 13.32 -6.84 -6.75
C ALA A 203 14.07 -5.53 -7.10
N VAL A 204 15.31 -5.63 -7.58
CA VAL A 204 16.09 -4.48 -8.06
C VAL A 204 15.41 -3.82 -9.25
N LEU A 205 14.89 -4.59 -10.21
CA LEU A 205 14.14 -4.05 -11.34
C LEU A 205 12.92 -3.23 -10.89
N GLY A 206 12.12 -3.74 -9.94
CA GLY A 206 10.98 -2.99 -9.42
C GLY A 206 11.39 -1.64 -8.81
N LEU A 207 12.49 -1.61 -8.05
CA LEU A 207 13.05 -0.39 -7.47
C LEU A 207 13.60 0.58 -8.53
N LEU A 208 14.22 0.06 -9.59
CA LEU A 208 14.68 0.87 -10.71
C LEU A 208 13.51 1.56 -11.42
N CYS A 209 12.42 0.83 -11.69
CA CYS A 209 11.20 1.43 -12.25
C CYS A 209 10.66 2.54 -11.34
N VAL A 210 10.59 2.32 -10.02
CA VAL A 210 10.13 3.33 -9.05
C VAL A 210 11.02 4.58 -9.05
N GLN A 211 12.33 4.45 -9.23
CA GLN A 211 13.23 5.61 -9.24
C GLN A 211 13.33 6.32 -10.58
N LEU A 212 13.26 5.58 -11.69
CA LEU A 212 13.25 6.17 -13.04
C LEU A 212 11.92 6.85 -13.34
N GLY A 213 10.83 6.36 -12.74
CA GLY A 213 9.49 6.91 -12.90
C GLY A 213 8.87 6.66 -14.27
N PRO A 214 7.70 7.26 -14.52
CA PRO A 214 7.03 7.21 -15.82
C PRO A 214 7.84 7.99 -16.87
N GLY A 215 7.70 7.59 -18.14
CA GLY A 215 8.38 8.22 -19.26
C GLY A 215 9.33 7.27 -20.00
N PRO A 216 9.96 7.75 -21.08
CA PRO A 216 10.58 6.89 -22.09
C PRO A 216 11.68 5.97 -21.53
N LYS A 217 12.42 6.45 -20.52
CA LYS A 217 13.51 5.68 -19.91
C LYS A 217 13.00 4.55 -19.02
N GLY A 218 11.94 4.79 -18.24
CA GLY A 218 11.31 3.79 -17.40
C GLY A 218 10.54 2.77 -18.23
N GLU A 219 9.82 3.24 -19.25
CA GLU A 219 9.09 2.43 -20.23
C GLU A 219 10.05 1.47 -20.97
N GLU A 220 11.15 1.99 -21.54
CA GLU A 220 12.16 1.18 -22.26
C GLU A 220 12.75 0.08 -21.35
N LEU A 221 13.07 0.42 -20.09
CA LEU A 221 13.56 -0.54 -19.11
C LEU A 221 12.51 -1.63 -18.84
N PHE A 222 11.26 -1.23 -18.58
CA PHE A 222 10.17 -2.17 -18.29
C PHE A 222 9.92 -3.10 -19.49
N HIS A 223 9.76 -2.56 -20.70
CA HIS A 223 9.51 -3.37 -21.91
C HIS A 223 10.64 -4.35 -22.19
N SER A 224 11.90 -3.97 -21.94
CA SER A 224 13.04 -4.87 -22.18
C SER A 224 13.07 -6.08 -21.24
N LEU A 225 12.62 -5.92 -19.99
CA LEU A 225 12.73 -6.96 -18.95
C LEU A 225 11.40 -7.66 -18.61
N GLN A 226 10.26 -7.07 -18.97
CA GLN A 226 8.92 -7.63 -18.74
C GLN A 226 8.78 -9.07 -19.31
N PRO A 227 9.22 -9.39 -20.54
CA PRO A 227 9.12 -10.75 -21.06
C PRO A 227 9.86 -11.79 -20.19
N LEU A 228 10.96 -11.40 -19.57
CA LEU A 228 11.74 -12.27 -18.68
C LEU A 228 11.02 -12.49 -17.35
N LEU A 229 10.42 -11.44 -16.77
CA LEU A 229 9.58 -11.58 -15.57
C LEU A 229 8.41 -12.52 -15.81
N VAL A 230 7.71 -12.34 -16.93
CA VAL A 230 6.59 -13.20 -17.34
C VAL A 230 7.05 -14.64 -17.56
N SER A 231 8.20 -14.84 -18.23
CA SER A 231 8.76 -16.16 -18.45
C SER A 231 9.08 -16.88 -17.13
N VAL A 232 9.75 -16.22 -16.18
CA VAL A 232 10.09 -16.82 -14.89
C VAL A 232 8.82 -17.09 -14.07
N LEU A 233 7.87 -16.17 -14.05
CA LEU A 233 6.60 -16.32 -13.34
C LEU A 233 5.77 -17.52 -13.84
N GLY A 234 5.74 -17.70 -15.16
CA GLY A 234 5.03 -18.79 -15.83
C GLY A 234 5.71 -20.16 -15.73
N ASP A 235 7.02 -20.21 -15.46
CA ASP A 235 7.77 -21.45 -15.32
C ASP A 235 7.46 -22.15 -13.99
N SER A 236 6.74 -23.28 -14.06
CA SER A 236 6.43 -24.09 -12.88
C SER A 236 7.65 -24.75 -12.23
N MET A 237 8.76 -24.87 -12.97
CA MET A 237 10.03 -25.42 -12.47
C MET A 237 10.94 -24.37 -11.83
N ALA A 238 10.67 -23.08 -12.05
CA ALA A 238 11.38 -22.00 -11.38
C ALA A 238 11.08 -22.00 -9.87
N SER A 239 12.00 -21.43 -9.09
CA SER A 239 11.84 -21.44 -7.63
C SER A 239 10.60 -20.62 -7.21
N PRO A 240 9.84 -21.04 -6.18
CA PRO A 240 8.69 -20.28 -5.71
C PRO A 240 9.03 -18.83 -5.31
N VAL A 241 10.23 -18.61 -4.74
CA VAL A 241 10.72 -17.29 -4.33
C VAL A 241 11.04 -16.41 -5.53
N ALA A 242 11.69 -16.95 -6.57
CA ALA A 242 11.95 -16.20 -7.81
C ALA A 242 10.64 -15.75 -8.46
N ARG A 243 9.68 -16.67 -8.57
CA ARG A 243 8.35 -16.40 -9.13
C ARG A 243 7.59 -15.36 -8.32
N LEU A 244 7.65 -15.43 -6.99
CA LEU A 244 7.04 -14.46 -6.08
C LEU A 244 7.56 -13.05 -6.38
N HIS A 245 8.88 -12.88 -6.38
CA HIS A 245 9.49 -11.57 -6.64
C HIS A 245 9.25 -11.10 -8.09
N CYS A 246 9.20 -12.00 -9.06
CA CYS A 246 8.81 -11.64 -10.43
C CYS A 246 7.36 -11.15 -10.50
N ALA A 247 6.43 -11.75 -9.76
CA ALA A 247 5.04 -11.27 -9.70
C ALA A 247 4.96 -9.85 -9.10
N SER A 248 5.63 -9.63 -7.97
CA SER A 248 5.68 -8.30 -7.33
C SER A 248 6.33 -7.25 -8.24
N ALA A 249 7.46 -7.59 -8.87
CA ALA A 249 8.17 -6.71 -9.78
C ALA A 249 7.35 -6.39 -11.04
N LEU A 250 6.64 -7.38 -11.59
CA LEU A 250 5.76 -7.20 -12.74
C LEU A 250 4.63 -6.22 -12.42
N GLY A 251 3.95 -6.41 -11.28
CA GLY A 251 2.88 -5.51 -10.84
C GLY A 251 3.38 -4.09 -10.55
N LEU A 252 4.46 -3.96 -9.79
CA LEU A 252 5.00 -2.64 -9.43
C LEU A 252 5.55 -1.89 -10.65
N SER A 253 6.29 -2.58 -11.53
CA SER A 253 6.86 -1.96 -12.72
C SER A 253 5.77 -1.59 -13.73
N CYS A 254 4.76 -2.43 -13.92
CA CYS A 254 3.62 -2.12 -14.78
C CYS A 254 2.80 -0.94 -14.21
N TYR A 255 2.62 -0.86 -12.90
CA TYR A 255 1.95 0.28 -12.26
C TYR A 255 2.66 1.62 -12.53
N VAL A 256 3.99 1.61 -12.54
CA VAL A 256 4.81 2.83 -12.69
C VAL A 256 5.09 3.19 -14.15
N ALA A 257 5.38 2.21 -15.00
CA ALA A 257 6.03 2.41 -16.29
C ALA A 257 5.26 1.84 -17.49
N ALA A 258 4.05 1.30 -17.32
CA ALA A 258 3.24 0.90 -18.46
C ALA A 258 2.75 2.16 -19.23
N ALA A 259 3.04 2.20 -20.52
CA ALA A 259 2.67 3.33 -21.39
C ALA A 259 1.23 3.20 -21.93
N ASP A 260 0.74 1.97 -22.09
CA ASP A 260 -0.57 1.70 -22.66
C ASP A 260 -1.39 0.66 -21.90
N VAL A 261 -2.67 0.59 -22.25
CA VAL A 261 -3.65 -0.32 -21.63
C VAL A 261 -3.36 -1.78 -21.99
N GLN A 262 -2.73 -2.06 -23.13
CA GLN A 262 -2.46 -3.41 -23.58
C GLN A 262 -1.38 -4.08 -22.71
N ASP A 263 -0.35 -3.34 -22.33
CA ASP A 263 0.67 -3.77 -21.38
C ASP A 263 0.05 -4.11 -20.02
N LEU A 264 -0.82 -3.22 -19.53
CA LEU A 264 -1.56 -3.40 -18.28
C LEU A 264 -2.41 -4.68 -18.30
N VAL A 265 -3.23 -4.86 -19.35
CA VAL A 265 -4.11 -6.03 -19.49
C VAL A 265 -3.30 -7.32 -19.64
N SER A 266 -2.15 -7.27 -20.33
CA SER A 266 -1.25 -8.42 -20.46
C SER A 266 -0.66 -8.83 -19.11
N CYS A 267 -0.23 -7.86 -18.29
CA CYS A 267 0.26 -8.12 -16.93
C CYS A 267 -0.84 -8.65 -16.01
N LEU A 268 -2.04 -8.06 -16.06
CA LEU A 268 -3.22 -8.53 -15.31
C LEU A 268 -3.53 -9.99 -15.66
N THR A 269 -3.56 -10.33 -16.95
CA THR A 269 -3.84 -11.69 -17.42
C THR A 269 -2.78 -12.68 -16.93
N CYS A 270 -1.51 -12.29 -16.99
CA CYS A 270 -0.39 -13.11 -16.50
C CYS A 270 -0.51 -13.41 -15.00
N LEU A 271 -0.70 -12.37 -14.18
CA LEU A 271 -0.83 -12.50 -12.72
C LEU A 271 -2.08 -13.29 -12.33
N GLU A 272 -3.21 -13.04 -13.00
CA GLU A 272 -4.46 -13.76 -12.80
C GLU A 272 -4.33 -15.26 -13.09
N GLY A 273 -3.55 -15.62 -14.13
CA GLY A 273 -3.26 -17.01 -14.47
C GLY A 273 -2.56 -17.80 -13.36
N VAL A 274 -1.80 -17.11 -12.49
CA VAL A 274 -1.05 -17.74 -11.38
C VAL A 274 -1.98 -18.22 -10.28
N PHE A 275 -2.94 -17.39 -9.85
CA PHE A 275 -3.84 -17.73 -8.75
C PHE A 275 -5.18 -18.33 -9.18
N SER A 276 -5.57 -18.20 -10.45
CA SER A 276 -6.85 -18.70 -10.96
C SER A 276 -7.05 -20.20 -10.75
N ARG A 277 -5.98 -21.01 -10.81
CA ARG A 277 -6.05 -22.46 -10.57
C ARG A 277 -6.46 -22.80 -9.13
N SER A 278 -6.10 -21.93 -8.18
CA SER A 278 -6.45 -22.06 -6.76
C SER A 278 -7.85 -21.52 -6.43
N CYS A 279 -8.50 -20.84 -7.39
CA CYS A 279 -9.86 -20.31 -7.27
C CYS A 279 -10.90 -21.20 -7.99
N GLY A 280 -10.61 -22.49 -8.17
CA GLY A 280 -11.52 -23.45 -8.81
C GLY A 280 -12.66 -23.86 -7.89
N VAL A 281 -13.88 -23.94 -8.43
CA VAL A 281 -15.12 -24.21 -7.68
C VAL A 281 -15.34 -25.71 -7.40
N SER A 282 -14.49 -26.60 -7.92
CA SER A 282 -14.66 -28.05 -7.71
C SER A 282 -14.38 -28.42 -6.24
N SER A 283 -15.26 -29.23 -5.66
CA SER A 283 -15.11 -29.86 -4.33
C SER A 283 -13.86 -30.73 -4.16
N THR A 284 -13.08 -30.90 -5.24
CA THR A 284 -11.79 -31.59 -5.31
C THR A 284 -10.62 -30.63 -5.59
N ALA A 285 -10.76 -29.34 -5.27
CA ALA A 285 -9.69 -28.36 -5.46
C ALA A 285 -8.42 -28.88 -4.76
N PRO A 286 -7.31 -29.09 -5.50
CA PRO A 286 -6.11 -29.66 -4.92
C PRO A 286 -5.59 -28.73 -3.82
N VAL A 287 -5.28 -29.31 -2.65
CA VAL A 287 -4.64 -28.59 -1.55
C VAL A 287 -3.38 -27.92 -2.09
N VAL A 288 -3.35 -26.59 -2.06
CA VAL A 288 -2.19 -25.84 -2.54
C VAL A 288 -1.00 -26.14 -1.63
N PRO A 289 0.15 -26.57 -2.16
CA PRO A 289 1.36 -26.77 -1.37
C PRO A 289 1.75 -25.50 -0.61
N ALA A 290 2.15 -25.65 0.65
CA ALA A 290 2.51 -24.52 1.51
C ALA A 290 3.62 -23.62 0.91
N SER A 291 4.52 -24.21 0.12
CA SER A 291 5.59 -23.50 -0.61
C SER A 291 5.08 -22.52 -1.68
N LEU A 292 3.85 -22.67 -2.17
CA LEU A 292 3.26 -21.80 -3.19
C LEU A 292 2.40 -20.68 -2.60
N HIS A 293 2.06 -20.71 -1.31
CA HIS A 293 1.21 -19.69 -0.70
C HIS A 293 1.79 -18.27 -0.84
N GLY A 294 3.10 -18.11 -0.71
CA GLY A 294 3.76 -16.80 -0.88
C GLY A 294 3.61 -16.27 -2.30
N LEU A 295 3.81 -17.12 -3.31
CA LEU A 295 3.62 -16.77 -4.72
C LEU A 295 2.17 -16.34 -5.01
N LEU A 296 1.19 -17.10 -4.50
CA LEU A 296 -0.22 -16.75 -4.68
C LEU A 296 -0.56 -15.40 -4.03
N CYS A 297 -0.03 -15.12 -2.85
CA CYS A 297 -0.20 -13.82 -2.19
C CYS A 297 0.35 -12.70 -3.05
N ALA A 298 1.61 -12.81 -3.48
CA ALA A 298 2.27 -11.78 -4.28
C ALA A 298 1.56 -11.55 -5.63
N ALA A 299 1.17 -12.63 -6.32
CA ALA A 299 0.43 -12.51 -7.58
C ALA A 299 -0.92 -11.83 -7.40
N LEU A 300 -1.67 -12.17 -6.36
CA LEU A 300 -2.97 -11.56 -6.07
C LEU A 300 -2.83 -10.08 -5.67
N GLN A 301 -1.82 -9.74 -4.85
CA GLN A 301 -1.57 -8.37 -4.41
C GLN A 301 -1.05 -7.49 -5.56
N ALA A 302 -0.18 -8.01 -6.41
CA ALA A 302 0.29 -7.35 -7.62
C ALA A 302 -0.86 -7.15 -8.63
N TRP A 303 -1.74 -8.13 -8.77
CA TRP A 303 -2.94 -8.01 -9.60
C TRP A 303 -3.89 -6.94 -9.05
N ALA A 304 -4.15 -6.96 -7.74
CA ALA A 304 -4.95 -5.93 -7.06
C ALA A 304 -4.35 -4.53 -7.22
N LEU A 305 -3.02 -4.38 -7.16
CA LEU A 305 -2.35 -3.11 -7.44
C LEU A 305 -2.68 -2.60 -8.84
N LEU A 306 -2.57 -3.45 -9.87
CA LEU A 306 -2.85 -3.07 -11.24
C LEU A 306 -4.33 -2.74 -11.49
N LEU A 307 -5.26 -3.33 -10.72
CA LEU A 307 -6.67 -2.96 -10.79
C LEU A 307 -6.92 -1.51 -10.38
N THR A 308 -6.09 -0.92 -9.51
CA THR A 308 -6.27 0.47 -9.04
C THR A 308 -6.09 1.51 -10.14
N ILE A 309 -5.43 1.15 -11.25
CA ILE A 309 -5.23 2.00 -12.43
C ILE A 309 -5.92 1.42 -13.68
N CYS A 310 -6.74 0.38 -13.51
CA CYS A 310 -7.39 -0.28 -14.62
C CYS A 310 -8.60 0.54 -15.13
N PRO A 311 -8.74 0.75 -16.44
CA PRO A 311 -9.89 1.46 -16.99
C PRO A 311 -11.21 0.80 -16.60
N SER A 312 -12.22 1.62 -16.26
CA SER A 312 -13.56 1.20 -15.84
C SER A 312 -14.22 0.16 -16.76
N SER A 313 -13.98 0.25 -18.08
CA SER A 313 -14.50 -0.70 -19.07
C SER A 313 -14.01 -2.13 -18.85
N HIS A 314 -12.75 -2.30 -18.44
CA HIS A 314 -12.15 -3.61 -18.17
C HIS A 314 -12.53 -4.12 -16.78
N VAL A 315 -12.59 -3.23 -15.79
CA VAL A 315 -12.96 -3.57 -14.41
C VAL A 315 -14.32 -4.28 -14.35
N ARG A 316 -15.32 -3.83 -15.12
CA ARG A 316 -16.65 -4.48 -15.16
C ARG A 316 -16.58 -5.95 -15.57
N HIS A 317 -15.76 -6.29 -16.57
CA HIS A 317 -15.57 -7.69 -17.00
C HIS A 317 -14.78 -8.53 -16.00
N ILE A 318 -13.84 -7.90 -15.29
CA ILE A 318 -13.06 -8.56 -14.24
C ILE A 318 -13.95 -8.88 -13.04
N LEU A 319 -14.80 -7.94 -12.62
CA LEU A 319 -15.73 -8.11 -11.50
C LEU A 319 -16.64 -9.31 -11.70
N SER A 320 -17.31 -9.40 -12.86
CA SER A 320 -18.22 -10.52 -13.15
C SER A 320 -17.51 -11.87 -13.19
N ARG A 321 -16.24 -11.91 -13.61
CA ARG A 321 -15.45 -13.15 -13.71
C ARG A 321 -14.84 -13.58 -12.37
N GLN A 322 -14.32 -12.65 -11.58
CA GLN A 322 -13.44 -12.95 -10.45
C GLN A 322 -14.12 -12.85 -9.08
N LEU A 323 -15.11 -11.99 -8.92
CA LEU A 323 -15.78 -11.81 -7.63
C LEU A 323 -16.44 -13.10 -7.11
N PRO A 324 -17.03 -13.98 -7.95
CA PRO A 324 -17.55 -15.28 -7.49
C PRO A 324 -16.46 -16.29 -7.11
N ARG A 325 -15.22 -16.10 -7.58
CA ARG A 325 -14.12 -17.09 -7.47
C ARG A 325 -13.18 -16.81 -6.31
N LEU A 326 -12.89 -15.54 -6.04
CA LEU A 326 -11.99 -15.13 -4.96
C LEU A 326 -12.41 -15.58 -3.55
N PRO A 327 -13.71 -15.71 -3.20
CA PRO A 327 -14.12 -16.24 -1.90
C PRO A 327 -13.55 -17.63 -1.60
N GLN A 328 -13.21 -18.43 -2.62
CA GLN A 328 -12.56 -19.74 -2.40
C GLN A 328 -11.19 -19.61 -1.72
N LEU A 329 -10.45 -18.53 -1.97
CA LEU A 329 -9.15 -18.29 -1.33
C LEU A 329 -9.27 -17.96 0.17
N LEU A 330 -10.46 -17.51 0.62
CA LEU A 330 -10.74 -17.26 2.04
C LEU A 330 -10.74 -18.53 2.88
N SER A 331 -10.82 -19.71 2.26
CA SER A 331 -10.76 -21.02 2.92
C SER A 331 -9.36 -21.64 2.93
N SER A 332 -8.34 -20.95 2.39
CA SER A 332 -6.94 -21.42 2.40
C SER A 332 -6.43 -21.67 3.82
N ASP A 333 -5.45 -22.55 4.01
CA ASP A 333 -4.75 -22.73 5.29
C ASP A 333 -3.83 -21.55 5.66
N SER A 334 -3.34 -20.82 4.65
CA SER A 334 -2.45 -19.67 4.83
C SER A 334 -3.20 -18.42 5.28
N VAL A 335 -2.82 -17.88 6.45
CA VAL A 335 -3.36 -16.62 6.97
C VAL A 335 -3.08 -15.46 6.02
N ASN A 336 -1.88 -15.42 5.43
CA ASN A 336 -1.49 -14.36 4.50
C ASN A 336 -2.33 -14.38 3.23
N LEU A 337 -2.63 -15.58 2.70
CA LEU A 337 -3.44 -15.71 1.49
C LEU A 337 -4.89 -15.33 1.75
N ARG A 338 -5.46 -15.73 2.89
CA ARG A 338 -6.79 -15.28 3.32
C ARG A 338 -6.86 -13.76 3.43
N ILE A 339 -5.86 -13.14 4.09
CA ILE A 339 -5.78 -11.68 4.23
C ILE A 339 -5.71 -11.00 2.85
N ALA A 340 -4.80 -11.44 1.97
CA ALA A 340 -4.67 -10.89 0.63
C ALA A 340 -5.97 -11.01 -0.17
N ALA A 341 -6.67 -12.15 -0.07
CA ALA A 341 -7.97 -12.35 -0.70
C ALA A 341 -9.05 -11.43 -0.13
N GLY A 342 -9.13 -11.28 1.20
CA GLY A 342 -10.08 -10.37 1.84
C GLY A 342 -9.87 -8.91 1.44
N GLU A 343 -8.62 -8.43 1.46
CA GLU A 343 -8.26 -7.07 1.00
C GLU A 343 -8.58 -6.87 -0.48
N THR A 344 -8.32 -7.88 -1.32
CA THR A 344 -8.62 -7.81 -2.75
C THR A 344 -10.13 -7.80 -3.01
N ILE A 345 -10.91 -8.58 -2.27
CA ILE A 345 -12.38 -8.54 -2.34
C ILE A 345 -12.87 -7.14 -1.95
N ALA A 346 -12.36 -6.56 -0.87
CA ALA A 346 -12.74 -5.21 -0.47
C ALA A 346 -12.43 -4.17 -1.57
N LEU A 347 -11.24 -4.24 -2.18
CA LEU A 347 -10.90 -3.40 -3.34
C LEU A 347 -11.87 -3.60 -4.50
N LEU A 348 -12.26 -4.84 -4.83
CA LEU A 348 -13.23 -5.07 -5.90
C LEU A 348 -14.60 -4.50 -5.58
N PHE A 349 -15.05 -4.55 -4.31
CA PHE A 349 -16.28 -3.90 -3.88
C PHE A 349 -16.19 -2.38 -3.98
N GLU A 350 -15.04 -1.78 -3.68
CA GLU A 350 -14.77 -0.36 -3.86
C GLU A 350 -14.91 0.02 -5.34
N LEU A 351 -14.16 -0.65 -6.21
CA LEU A 351 -14.21 -0.41 -7.65
C LEU A 351 -15.61 -0.67 -8.25
N ALA A 352 -16.34 -1.66 -7.75
CA ALA A 352 -17.70 -1.93 -8.21
C ALA A 352 -18.66 -0.81 -7.83
N ARG A 353 -18.56 -0.27 -6.61
CA ARG A 353 -19.39 0.85 -6.13
C ARG A 353 -19.06 2.16 -6.82
N ASP A 354 -17.80 2.37 -7.20
CA ASP A 354 -17.40 3.51 -8.03
C ASP A 354 -18.02 3.46 -9.43
N LEU A 355 -18.31 2.26 -9.95
CA LEU A 355 -19.00 2.06 -11.23
C LEU A 355 -20.53 2.08 -11.11
N GLU A 356 -21.06 1.56 -10.02
CA GLU A 356 -22.49 1.41 -9.74
C GLU A 356 -22.72 1.47 -8.21
N GLU A 357 -23.24 2.60 -7.71
CA GLU A 357 -23.39 2.85 -6.26
C GLU A 357 -24.20 1.75 -5.54
N ASP A 358 -25.25 1.22 -6.21
CA ASP A 358 -26.14 0.16 -5.70
C ASP A 358 -25.65 -1.26 -6.03
N PHE A 359 -24.36 -1.45 -6.30
CA PHE A 359 -23.80 -2.75 -6.66
C PHE A 359 -24.12 -3.85 -5.62
N VAL A 360 -24.70 -4.95 -6.09
CA VAL A 360 -24.96 -6.16 -5.30
C VAL A 360 -24.29 -7.36 -5.94
N CYS A 361 -23.46 -8.06 -5.17
CA CYS A 361 -22.84 -9.30 -5.61
C CYS A 361 -23.82 -10.49 -5.46
N GLU A 362 -23.71 -11.47 -6.35
CA GLU A 362 -24.34 -12.78 -6.16
C GLU A 362 -23.76 -13.47 -4.92
N ASP A 363 -24.55 -14.25 -4.18
CA ASP A 363 -24.14 -14.96 -2.96
C ASP A 363 -23.55 -14.10 -1.83
N MET A 364 -23.96 -12.82 -1.75
CA MET A 364 -23.51 -11.88 -0.71
C MET A 364 -23.64 -12.41 0.72
N GLU A 365 -24.71 -13.14 1.05
CA GLU A 365 -24.88 -13.66 2.41
C GLU A 365 -23.88 -14.78 2.73
N ALA A 366 -23.54 -15.62 1.74
CA ALA A 366 -22.53 -16.66 1.91
C ALA A 366 -21.14 -16.02 2.12
N LEU A 367 -20.80 -15.01 1.32
CA LEU A 367 -19.55 -14.25 1.51
C LEU A 367 -19.50 -13.60 2.90
N ARG A 368 -20.57 -12.90 3.32
CA ARG A 368 -20.65 -12.27 4.65
C ARG A 368 -20.50 -13.29 5.78
N ALA A 369 -21.09 -14.47 5.65
CA ALA A 369 -20.94 -15.53 6.65
C ALA A 369 -19.47 -15.98 6.79
N VAL A 370 -18.75 -16.15 5.68
CA VAL A 370 -17.32 -16.49 5.69
C VAL A 370 -16.49 -15.36 6.31
N LEU A 371 -16.73 -14.11 5.92
CA LEU A 371 -16.03 -12.95 6.46
C LEU A 371 -16.25 -12.77 7.98
N ARG A 372 -17.49 -12.94 8.45
CA ARG A 372 -17.84 -12.94 9.89
C ARG A 372 -17.06 -14.00 10.65
N SER A 373 -17.02 -15.23 10.13
CA SER A 373 -16.26 -16.33 10.74
C SER A 373 -14.78 -15.97 10.91
N LEU A 374 -14.15 -15.41 9.87
CA LEU A 374 -12.74 -15.01 9.90
C LEU A 374 -12.48 -13.79 10.81
N ALA A 375 -13.43 -12.88 10.93
CA ALA A 375 -13.39 -11.71 11.83
C ALA A 375 -13.47 -12.09 13.32
N THR A 376 -14.07 -13.24 13.63
CA THR A 376 -14.18 -13.79 15.00
C THR A 376 -13.31 -15.02 15.25
N ASP A 377 -12.40 -15.35 14.33
CA ASP A 377 -11.62 -16.60 14.36
C ASP A 377 -10.93 -16.84 15.72
N SER A 378 -11.33 -17.92 16.38
CA SER A 378 -10.85 -18.33 17.71
C SER A 378 -9.92 -19.53 17.66
N ASN A 379 -9.52 -20.00 16.46
CA ASN A 379 -8.75 -21.23 16.29
C ASN A 379 -7.37 -21.14 16.97
N LYS A 380 -7.26 -21.79 18.13
CA LYS A 380 -6.08 -21.74 19.01
C LYS A 380 -4.83 -22.38 18.39
N HIS A 381 -4.97 -23.19 17.34
CA HIS A 381 -3.84 -23.82 16.63
C HIS A 381 -3.03 -22.84 15.77
N ARG A 382 -3.54 -21.63 15.51
CA ARG A 382 -2.80 -20.57 14.78
C ARG A 382 -1.90 -19.76 15.71
N ALA A 383 -0.95 -18.99 15.18
CA ALA A 383 -0.17 -18.07 16.01
C ALA A 383 -1.06 -16.93 16.55
N LYS A 384 -0.77 -16.43 17.77
CA LYS A 384 -1.54 -15.34 18.39
C LYS A 384 -1.49 -14.05 17.57
N ALA A 385 -0.31 -13.72 17.03
CA ALA A 385 -0.10 -12.55 16.17
C ALA A 385 -0.94 -12.66 14.89
N ASP A 386 -0.89 -13.81 14.22
CA ASP A 386 -1.65 -14.08 13.00
C ASP A 386 -3.16 -13.96 13.23
N ARG A 387 -3.70 -14.57 14.29
CA ARG A 387 -5.12 -14.40 14.65
C ARG A 387 -5.50 -12.95 14.89
N ARG A 388 -4.64 -12.18 15.57
CA ARG A 388 -4.90 -10.76 15.84
C ARG A 388 -4.95 -9.97 14.53
N ARG A 389 -3.97 -10.18 13.64
CA ARG A 389 -3.89 -9.52 12.33
C ARG A 389 -5.10 -9.89 11.47
N GLN A 390 -5.39 -11.19 11.32
CA GLN A 390 -6.53 -11.69 10.56
C GLN A 390 -7.84 -11.07 11.03
N ARG A 391 -8.17 -11.17 12.33
CA ARG A 391 -9.42 -10.60 12.86
C ARG A 391 -9.50 -9.10 12.63
N SER A 392 -8.38 -8.39 12.80
CA SER A 392 -8.32 -6.95 12.55
C SER A 392 -8.66 -6.61 11.10
N THR A 393 -8.05 -7.30 10.14
CA THR A 393 -8.31 -7.09 8.71
C THR A 393 -9.75 -7.48 8.34
N PHE A 394 -10.21 -8.65 8.76
CA PHE A 394 -11.54 -9.13 8.37
C PHE A 394 -12.69 -8.36 9.01
N ARG A 395 -12.49 -7.71 10.16
CA ARG A 395 -13.45 -6.73 10.70
C ARG A 395 -13.58 -5.52 9.79
N ALA A 396 -12.46 -4.97 9.31
CA ALA A 396 -12.47 -3.84 8.38
C ALA A 396 -13.08 -4.23 7.02
N VAL A 397 -12.70 -5.39 6.47
CA VAL A 397 -13.27 -5.91 5.23
C VAL A 397 -14.78 -6.14 5.36
N LEU A 398 -15.22 -6.80 6.44
CA LEU A 398 -16.65 -7.06 6.68
C LEU A 398 -17.43 -5.75 6.80
N HIS A 399 -16.92 -4.79 7.59
CA HIS A 399 -17.54 -3.48 7.74
C HIS A 399 -17.70 -2.77 6.40
N PHE A 400 -16.65 -2.78 5.57
CA PHE A 400 -16.69 -2.18 4.24
C PHE A 400 -17.67 -2.89 3.30
N VAL A 401 -17.67 -4.22 3.27
CA VAL A 401 -18.57 -5.00 2.41
C VAL A 401 -20.04 -4.81 2.82
N GLU A 402 -20.35 -4.66 4.11
CA GLU A 402 -21.71 -4.43 4.61
C GLU A 402 -22.18 -2.98 4.49
N GLY A 403 -21.33 -2.00 4.83
CA GLY A 403 -21.74 -0.60 4.99
C GLY A 403 -21.17 0.39 3.98
N GLY A 404 -20.17 0.01 3.19
CA GLY A 404 -19.53 0.89 2.20
C GLY A 404 -18.52 1.89 2.76
N GLU A 405 -18.35 1.96 4.08
CA GLU A 405 -17.45 2.92 4.72
C GLU A 405 -16.07 2.29 4.97
N CYS A 406 -15.03 2.91 4.38
CA CYS A 406 -13.63 2.61 4.68
C CYS A 406 -13.19 3.39 5.92
N GLU A 407 -12.52 2.74 6.87
CA GLU A 407 -11.96 3.44 8.03
C GLU A 407 -10.75 4.26 7.61
N GLU A 408 -10.74 5.55 7.91
CA GLU A 408 -9.61 6.44 7.61
C GLU A 408 -8.41 6.10 8.53
N GLU A 409 -7.28 5.74 7.92
CA GLU A 409 -5.99 5.56 8.58
C GLU A 409 -5.03 6.68 8.17
N THR A 410 -4.23 7.19 9.11
CA THR A 410 -3.28 8.27 8.84
C THR A 410 -1.84 7.81 9.06
N ILE A 411 -0.97 8.03 8.07
CA ILE A 411 0.47 7.80 8.16
C ILE A 411 1.17 9.14 8.24
N ARG A 412 1.83 9.40 9.37
CA ARG A 412 2.62 10.62 9.55
C ARG A 412 4.07 10.38 9.13
N PHE A 413 4.60 11.26 8.27
CA PHE A 413 5.99 11.21 7.82
C PHE A 413 6.60 12.62 7.85
N GLY A 414 7.60 12.82 8.71
CA GLY A 414 8.12 14.16 9.02
C GLY A 414 7.02 15.08 9.57
N ILE A 415 6.77 16.20 8.87
CA ILE A 415 5.72 17.16 9.23
C ILE A 415 4.40 16.91 8.48
N GLU A 416 4.40 16.05 7.47
CA GLU A 416 3.26 15.77 6.61
C GLU A 416 2.50 14.52 7.08
N VAL A 417 1.26 14.38 6.62
CA VAL A 417 0.38 13.25 6.91
C VAL A 417 -0.23 12.76 5.61
N LEU A 418 -0.12 11.45 5.35
CA LEU A 418 -0.82 10.75 4.28
C LEU A 418 -2.10 10.15 4.86
N TYR A 419 -3.22 10.47 4.22
CA TYR A 419 -4.53 9.93 4.56
C TYR A 419 -4.83 8.70 3.69
N MET A 420 -5.09 7.58 4.33
CA MET A 420 -5.53 6.33 3.71
C MET A 420 -7.03 6.21 3.91
N ASP A 421 -7.79 6.50 2.86
CA ASP A 421 -9.25 6.63 2.89
C ASP A 421 -9.95 5.60 1.97
N SER A 422 -9.18 4.75 1.30
CA SER A 422 -9.64 3.84 0.26
C SER A 422 -8.76 2.59 0.19
N TRP A 423 -9.36 1.44 -0.13
CA TRP A 423 -8.66 0.18 -0.33
C TRP A 423 -7.67 0.25 -1.50
N ALA A 424 -7.99 1.02 -2.54
CA ALA A 424 -7.04 1.31 -3.63
C ALA A 424 -5.78 1.98 -3.08
N ARG A 425 -5.92 3.07 -2.31
CA ARG A 425 -4.77 3.78 -1.72
C ARG A 425 -4.00 2.91 -0.71
N HIS A 426 -4.69 2.11 0.10
CA HIS A 426 -4.06 1.11 0.97
C HIS A 426 -3.22 0.10 0.17
N ARG A 427 -3.75 -0.40 -0.96
CA ARG A 427 -3.04 -1.39 -1.78
C ARG A 427 -1.80 -0.80 -2.44
N VAL A 428 -1.90 0.41 -2.98
CA VAL A 428 -0.78 1.16 -3.58
C VAL A 428 0.30 1.40 -2.53
N TYR A 429 -0.06 1.96 -1.37
CA TYR A 429 0.87 2.20 -0.27
C TYR A 429 1.59 0.92 0.18
N ALA A 430 0.85 -0.18 0.34
CA ALA A 430 1.44 -1.44 0.76
C ALA A 430 2.41 -2.01 -0.30
N ALA A 431 2.13 -1.87 -1.59
CA ALA A 431 3.06 -2.30 -2.65
C ALA A 431 4.39 -1.53 -2.62
N PHE A 432 4.33 -0.19 -2.48
CA PHE A 432 5.53 0.62 -2.32
C PHE A 432 6.26 0.33 -1.01
N LYS A 433 5.54 0.13 0.09
CA LYS A 433 6.13 -0.24 1.39
C LYS A 433 6.83 -1.59 1.33
N ASP A 434 6.27 -2.58 0.63
CA ASP A 434 6.87 -3.90 0.47
C ASP A 434 8.18 -3.83 -0.35
N ALA A 435 8.26 -2.92 -1.33
CA ALA A 435 9.47 -2.71 -2.14
C ALA A 435 10.54 -1.86 -1.42
N LEU A 436 10.13 -0.73 -0.82
CA LEU A 436 11.03 0.28 -0.24
C LEU A 436 11.39 -0.01 1.23
N GLY A 437 10.59 -0.80 1.93
CA GLY A 437 10.80 -1.14 3.33
C GLY A 437 10.95 0.10 4.22
N SER A 438 12.09 0.20 4.91
CA SER A 438 12.39 1.33 5.79
C SER A 438 12.55 2.67 5.05
N GLY A 439 12.84 2.66 3.75
CA GLY A 439 12.98 3.86 2.95
C GLY A 439 11.66 4.51 2.51
N MET A 440 10.50 3.87 2.78
CA MET A 440 9.19 4.40 2.40
C MET A 440 8.97 5.86 2.83
N HIS A 441 9.36 6.21 4.07
CA HIS A 441 9.22 7.59 4.57
C HIS A 441 10.09 8.58 3.79
N HIS A 442 11.33 8.20 3.48
CA HIS A 442 12.23 9.04 2.70
C HIS A 442 11.69 9.30 1.29
N HIS A 443 11.12 8.27 0.66
CA HIS A 443 10.53 8.43 -0.67
C HIS A 443 9.22 9.24 -0.64
N LEU A 444 8.35 9.08 0.36
CA LEU A 444 7.17 9.95 0.49
C LEU A 444 7.54 11.44 0.58
N GLN A 445 8.68 11.75 1.19
CA GLN A 445 9.15 13.13 1.35
C GLN A 445 9.81 13.66 0.07
N ASN A 446 10.64 12.85 -0.60
CA ASN A 446 11.61 13.36 -1.57
C ASN A 446 11.46 12.80 -2.99
N ASN A 447 10.63 11.76 -3.19
CA ASN A 447 10.46 11.14 -4.50
C ASN A 447 9.24 11.74 -5.21
N GLU A 448 9.46 12.45 -6.31
CA GLU A 448 8.40 13.11 -7.09
C GLU A 448 7.31 12.13 -7.53
N LEU A 449 7.66 10.93 -8.03
CA LEU A 449 6.70 9.90 -8.42
C LEU A 449 5.76 9.54 -7.26
N LEU A 450 6.31 9.25 -6.07
CA LEU A 450 5.46 8.88 -4.92
C LEU A 450 4.60 10.05 -4.45
N ARG A 451 5.14 11.27 -4.51
CA ARG A 451 4.37 12.46 -4.15
C ARG A 451 3.20 12.69 -5.10
N ASP A 452 3.38 12.45 -6.39
CA ASP A 452 2.32 12.53 -7.39
C ASP A 452 1.27 11.42 -7.18
N ILE A 453 1.72 10.16 -7.00
CA ILE A 453 0.83 9.01 -6.75
C ILE A 453 -0.09 9.24 -5.54
N PHE A 454 0.46 9.82 -4.46
CA PHE A 454 -0.28 10.05 -3.23
C PHE A 454 -0.88 11.47 -3.11
N GLY A 455 -0.72 12.32 -4.13
CA GLY A 455 -1.26 13.69 -4.12
C GLY A 455 -0.69 14.57 -3.00
N LEU A 456 0.58 14.39 -2.66
CA LEU A 456 1.26 15.14 -1.58
C LEU A 456 1.74 16.53 -2.03
N GLY A 457 1.65 16.85 -3.32
CA GLY A 457 2.19 18.08 -3.91
C GLY A 457 3.71 18.01 -4.11
N PRO A 458 4.37 19.12 -4.48
CA PRO A 458 5.81 19.12 -4.77
C PRO A 458 6.66 18.78 -3.54
N VAL A 459 7.90 18.32 -3.77
CA VAL A 459 8.87 18.03 -2.70
C VAL A 459 9.08 19.29 -1.86
N LEU A 460 8.96 19.14 -0.54
CA LEU A 460 9.14 20.24 0.39
C LEU A 460 10.63 20.55 0.57
N VAL A 461 11.08 21.67 0.02
CA VAL A 461 12.41 22.22 0.29
C VAL A 461 12.32 23.09 1.55
N LEU A 462 12.53 22.48 2.71
CA LEU A 462 12.49 23.18 3.99
C LEU A 462 13.91 23.44 4.49
N ASP A 463 14.24 24.71 4.69
CA ASP A 463 15.45 25.10 5.41
C ASP A 463 15.31 24.83 6.92
N ALA A 464 16.43 24.87 7.65
CA ALA A 464 16.43 24.62 9.09
C ALA A 464 15.54 25.62 9.88
N THR A 465 15.36 26.82 9.33
CA THR A 465 14.54 27.91 9.88
C THR A 465 13.04 27.63 9.76
N THR A 466 12.57 27.19 8.60
CA THR A 466 11.18 26.79 8.35
C THR A 466 10.81 25.53 9.13
N LEU A 467 11.71 24.54 9.21
CA LEU A 467 11.52 23.36 10.06
C LEU A 467 11.35 23.72 11.54
N LYS A 468 12.08 24.72 12.04
CA LYS A 468 11.90 25.24 13.41
C LYS A 468 10.56 25.96 13.56
N ALA A 469 10.14 26.73 12.55
CA ALA A 469 8.85 27.45 12.57
C ALA A 469 7.64 26.50 12.50
N CYS A 470 7.75 25.35 11.83
CA CYS A 470 6.71 24.32 11.79
C CYS A 470 6.54 23.55 13.12
N LYS A 471 7.47 23.69 14.07
CA LYS A 471 7.34 23.06 15.39
C LYS A 471 6.33 23.84 16.22
N VAL A 472 5.16 23.22 16.43
CA VAL A 472 4.16 23.73 17.39
C VAL A 472 4.83 23.91 18.77
N PRO A 473 4.79 25.11 19.37
CA PRO A 473 5.37 25.37 20.68
C PRO A 473 4.86 24.38 21.74
N ARG A 474 5.74 23.98 22.67
CA ARG A 474 5.40 23.02 23.73
C ARG A 474 4.15 23.42 24.51
N PHE A 475 4.01 24.72 24.78
CA PHE A 475 2.85 25.27 25.48
C PHE A 475 1.55 25.09 24.70
N GLU A 476 1.56 25.40 23.40
CA GLU A 476 0.39 25.24 22.53
C GLU A 476 0.00 23.76 22.37
N LYS A 477 0.98 22.88 22.16
CA LYS A 477 0.76 21.42 22.14
C LYS A 477 0.15 20.94 23.46
N HIS A 478 0.62 21.44 24.60
CA HIS A 478 0.05 21.11 25.92
C HIS A 478 -1.40 21.58 26.05
N LEU A 479 -1.69 22.82 25.65
CA LEU A 479 -3.03 23.41 25.73
C LEU A 479 -4.03 22.66 24.83
N TYR A 480 -3.63 22.36 23.58
CA TYR A 480 -4.43 21.58 22.65
C TYR A 480 -4.73 20.18 23.20
N ASN A 481 -3.70 19.48 23.69
CA ASN A 481 -3.86 18.15 24.26
C ASN A 481 -4.73 18.16 25.52
N ALA A 482 -4.60 19.18 26.38
CA ALA A 482 -5.42 19.35 27.57
C ALA A 482 -6.89 19.61 27.22
N ALA A 483 -7.14 20.46 26.20
CA ALA A 483 -8.48 20.72 25.69
C ALA A 483 -9.12 19.45 25.09
N ALA A 484 -8.38 18.73 24.24
CA ALA A 484 -8.83 17.47 23.65
C ALA A 484 -9.09 16.38 24.72
N PHE A 485 -8.22 16.27 25.73
CA PHE A 485 -8.39 15.35 26.85
C PHE A 485 -9.64 15.69 27.68
N LYS A 486 -9.86 16.97 27.98
CA LYS A 486 -11.05 17.45 28.71
C LYS A 486 -12.32 17.19 27.91
N ALA A 487 -12.33 17.47 26.62
CA ALA A 487 -13.46 17.18 25.72
C ALA A 487 -13.78 15.67 25.68
N ARG A 488 -12.75 14.82 25.48
CA ARG A 488 -12.90 13.35 25.49
C ARG A 488 -13.43 12.84 26.83
N THR A 489 -12.93 13.38 27.94
CA THR A 489 -13.38 13.03 29.29
C THR A 489 -14.85 13.39 29.52
N LYS A 490 -15.26 14.59 29.11
CA LYS A 490 -16.68 15.04 29.18
C LYS A 490 -17.60 14.21 28.28
N ALA A 491 -17.13 13.82 27.09
CA ALA A 491 -17.91 12.96 26.20
C ALA A 491 -18.08 11.55 26.79
N ARG A 492 -16.98 10.95 27.30
CA ARG A 492 -16.99 9.61 27.90
C ARG A 492 -17.78 9.56 29.21
N SER A 493 -17.75 10.61 30.05
CA SER A 493 -18.50 10.63 31.31
C SER A 493 -20.01 10.48 31.11
N ARG A 494 -20.56 10.91 29.97
CA ARG A 494 -21.98 10.72 29.62
C ARG A 494 -22.38 9.25 29.43
N VAL A 495 -21.41 8.37 29.16
CA VAL A 495 -21.65 6.95 28.81
C VAL A 495 -21.02 6.00 29.83
N ARG A 496 -20.16 6.50 30.74
CA ARG A 496 -19.47 5.68 31.75
C ARG A 496 -20.43 4.95 32.69
N ASP A 497 -21.54 5.58 33.07
CA ASP A 497 -22.49 5.00 34.01
C ASP A 497 -23.42 3.95 33.36
N LYS A 498 -23.22 3.61 32.08
CA LYS A 498 -24.04 2.61 31.36
C LYS A 498 -24.03 1.22 32.02
N ARG A 499 -22.96 0.89 32.77
CA ARG A 499 -22.82 -0.38 33.52
C ARG A 499 -22.73 -0.14 35.03
N ALA A 500 -23.16 1.03 35.52
CA ALA A 500 -23.18 1.28 36.95
C ALA A 500 -24.31 0.47 37.59
N ASP A 501 -23.99 -0.24 38.67
CA ASP A 501 -24.98 -0.91 39.53
C ASP A 501 -25.71 0.15 40.37
N ILE A 502 -26.58 0.92 39.72
CA ILE A 502 -27.42 1.93 40.37
C ILE A 502 -28.60 1.19 41.02
N LEU A 503 -28.58 1.15 42.36
CA LEU A 503 -29.59 0.52 43.21
C LEU A 503 -30.92 1.28 43.23
#